data_AF-A0A2Z6IEQ2-F1
#
_entry.id   AF-A0A2Z6IEQ2-F1
#
_cell.length_a   1.000
_cell.length_b   1.000
_cell.length_c   1.000
_cell.angle_alpha   90.00
_cell.angle_beta   90.00
_cell.angle_gamma   90.00
#
_symmetry.space_group_name_H-M   'P 1'
#
loop_
_entity.id
_entity.type
_entity.pdbx_description
1 polymer ?
#
loop_
_entity_poly.entity_id
_entity_poly.type
_entity_poly.pdbx_seq_one_letter_code
_entity_poly.pdbx_strand_id
1 'polypeptide(L)'
;MAKLVKLAPVTGIVEELVKFDTQKLQNPEISGIEYQQGTLFEYEVREYLLEKFGRKCVYCGAENVPLNIDHVVPKARGGSNRISNLVLSCVDCNQKKDAQPVDVFLKGRPDVLDRIKRQIKKPLRDATAVNATRWSLFNALQTFGLPVETGSGALTKFNRHTFRVPKEHWLDALCAGRVNGVHYPKGMGILQVRCTGRGSYQRTRVDKYGFPRGYLTRQKRIHGFATGDMVKAVVPSGRKAGTYRGRVAVRARGCFVIQTPEGKVDGIGWRHCRLLSFNDGYGYAWLRPASHSSPV
;
A
#
# COMPACT_ATOMS: atom_id res chain seq x y z
N MET A 1 -16.39 4.40 6.48
CA MET A 1 -16.06 4.92 7.83
C MET A 1 -17.00 4.47 8.95
N ALA A 2 -18.33 4.57 8.80
CA ALA A 2 -19.36 4.48 9.87
C ALA A 2 -19.35 3.30 10.90
N LYS A 3 -18.54 2.25 10.74
CA LYS A 3 -18.30 1.25 11.82
C LYS A 3 -17.26 1.74 12.83
N LEU A 4 -16.22 2.44 12.39
CA LEU A 4 -15.10 2.88 13.24
C LEU A 4 -15.50 4.06 14.14
N VAL A 5 -16.25 5.02 13.59
CA VAL A 5 -16.79 6.19 14.31
C VAL A 5 -17.74 5.79 15.46
N LYS A 6 -18.30 4.57 15.42
CA LYS A 6 -19.11 3.98 16.50
C LYS A 6 -18.30 3.24 17.58
N LEU A 7 -16.99 3.14 17.40
CA LEU A 7 -16.08 2.40 18.29
C LEU A 7 -14.97 3.29 18.88
N ALA A 8 -14.65 4.40 18.21
CA ALA A 8 -13.73 5.44 18.70
C ALA A 8 -14.13 6.81 18.12
N PRO A 9 -13.88 7.93 18.84
CA PRO A 9 -14.05 9.27 18.31
C PRO A 9 -12.99 9.54 17.24
N VAL A 10 -13.38 9.46 15.96
CA VAL A 10 -12.48 9.79 14.85
C VAL A 10 -12.67 11.24 14.45
N THR A 11 -11.61 12.04 14.59
CA THR A 11 -11.60 13.49 14.34
C THR A 11 -11.17 13.89 12.92
N GLY A 12 -10.59 12.96 12.15
CA GLY A 12 -10.11 13.20 10.79
C GLY A 12 -9.66 11.92 10.08
N ILE A 13 -9.25 12.05 8.83
CA ILE A 13 -8.78 10.97 7.95
C ILE A 13 -7.52 11.47 7.24
N VAL A 14 -6.53 10.58 7.06
CA VAL A 14 -5.33 10.87 6.26
C VAL A 14 -5.19 9.81 5.17
N GLU A 15 -4.98 10.22 3.91
CA GLU A 15 -4.76 9.33 2.77
C GLU A 15 -3.43 9.63 2.05
N GLU A 16 -2.69 8.60 1.65
CA GLU A 16 -1.60 8.76 0.67
C GLU A 16 -2.18 8.93 -0.74
N LEU A 17 -2.63 10.13 -1.10
CA LEU A 17 -3.34 10.40 -2.38
C LEU A 17 -2.48 10.17 -3.62
N VAL A 18 -1.16 10.38 -3.53
CA VAL A 18 -0.23 10.27 -4.66
C VAL A 18 1.09 9.62 -4.25
N LYS A 19 1.76 8.93 -5.18
CA LYS A 19 3.13 8.44 -4.91
C LYS A 19 4.14 9.61 -4.78
N PHE A 20 3.94 10.64 -5.62
CA PHE A 20 4.73 11.88 -5.67
C PHE A 20 3.82 13.05 -6.07
N ASP A 21 4.01 14.25 -5.52
CA ASP A 21 3.29 15.45 -5.96
C ASP A 21 3.89 16.01 -7.26
N THR A 22 3.36 15.56 -8.40
CA THR A 22 3.91 15.93 -9.72
C THR A 22 3.70 17.40 -10.09
N GLN A 23 2.82 18.15 -9.41
CA GLN A 23 2.63 19.58 -9.69
C GLN A 23 3.72 20.41 -8.99
N LYS A 24 3.95 20.17 -7.69
CA LYS A 24 5.05 20.84 -6.95
C LYS A 24 6.41 20.53 -7.58
N LEU A 25 6.65 19.28 -7.98
CA LEU A 25 7.90 18.85 -8.62
C LEU A 25 8.17 19.48 -10.00
N GLN A 26 7.14 20.01 -10.69
CA GLN A 26 7.31 20.72 -11.97
C GLN A 26 7.58 22.23 -11.78
N ASN A 27 7.12 22.81 -10.67
CA ASN A 27 7.22 24.23 -10.36
C ASN A 27 7.85 24.48 -8.97
N PRO A 28 9.17 24.23 -8.78
CA PRO A 28 9.86 24.45 -7.50
C PRO A 28 9.83 25.93 -7.04
N GLU A 29 9.64 26.84 -7.98
CA GLU A 29 9.69 28.30 -7.80
C GLU A 29 8.35 28.88 -7.30
N ILE A 30 7.27 28.09 -7.22
CA ILE A 30 5.99 28.52 -6.63
C ILE A 30 6.04 28.26 -5.11
N SER A 31 6.86 29.05 -4.42
CA SER A 31 6.98 29.01 -2.95
C SER A 31 6.21 30.17 -2.31
N GLY A 32 5.03 29.86 -1.76
CA GLY A 32 4.45 30.67 -0.68
C GLY A 32 5.34 30.65 0.56
N ILE A 33 5.17 31.63 1.45
CA ILE A 33 6.13 31.98 2.52
C ILE A 33 6.32 30.88 3.60
N GLU A 34 5.46 29.86 3.64
CA GLU A 34 5.34 28.92 4.79
C GLU A 34 6.05 27.55 4.63
N TYR A 35 6.91 27.34 3.63
CA TYR A 35 7.49 26.01 3.41
C TYR A 35 8.80 25.78 4.20
N GLN A 36 8.69 25.18 5.40
CA GLN A 36 9.78 24.60 6.22
C GLN A 36 10.49 23.40 5.53
N GLN A 37 10.62 23.42 4.20
CA GLN A 37 10.50 22.22 3.38
C GLN A 37 11.80 21.66 2.82
N GLY A 38 12.95 22.34 2.91
CA GLY A 38 14.15 22.03 2.11
C GLY A 38 14.50 20.54 2.00
N THR A 39 14.60 19.85 3.15
CA THR A 39 14.90 18.41 3.22
C THR A 39 13.82 17.51 2.63
N LEU A 40 12.53 17.77 2.91
CA LEU A 40 11.41 17.04 2.32
C LEU A 40 11.31 17.28 0.81
N PHE A 41 11.49 18.54 0.40
CA PHE A 41 11.73 19.01 -0.97
C PHE A 41 12.64 18.06 -1.76
N GLU A 42 13.89 18.03 -1.34
CA GLU A 42 14.94 17.22 -1.96
C GLU A 42 14.65 15.72 -1.88
N TYR A 43 13.98 15.26 -0.81
CA TYR A 43 13.58 13.86 -0.64
C TYR A 43 12.50 13.41 -1.64
N GLU A 44 11.45 14.21 -1.86
CA GLU A 44 10.42 13.92 -2.86
C GLU A 44 11.00 13.90 -4.28
N VAL A 45 11.84 14.89 -4.61
CA VAL A 45 12.59 14.94 -5.88
C VAL A 45 13.47 13.69 -6.04
N ARG A 46 14.23 13.31 -5.01
CA ARG A 46 15.13 12.15 -5.05
C ARG A 46 14.38 10.83 -5.25
N GLU A 47 13.30 10.58 -4.53
CA GLU A 47 12.51 9.35 -4.69
C GLU A 47 11.80 9.29 -6.05
N TYR A 48 11.30 10.42 -6.56
CA TYR A 48 10.75 10.50 -7.93
C TYR A 48 11.80 10.13 -8.98
N LEU A 49 13.02 10.68 -8.87
CA LEU A 49 14.10 10.43 -9.83
C LEU A 49 14.62 8.97 -9.73
N LEU A 50 14.69 8.41 -8.52
CA LEU A 50 15.01 7.00 -8.27
C LEU A 50 14.01 6.06 -8.95
N GLU A 51 12.73 6.40 -8.93
CA GLU A 51 11.71 5.64 -9.65
C GLU A 51 11.82 5.83 -11.17
N LYS A 52 11.89 7.09 -11.64
CA LYS A 52 11.90 7.45 -13.07
C LYS A 52 13.08 6.88 -13.85
N PHE A 53 14.25 6.80 -13.22
CA PHE A 53 15.47 6.24 -13.81
C PHE A 53 15.78 4.82 -13.31
N GLY A 54 14.82 4.15 -12.66
CA GLY A 54 14.92 2.73 -12.30
C GLY A 54 16.06 2.39 -11.34
N ARG A 55 16.48 3.36 -10.50
CA ARG A 55 17.62 3.28 -9.56
C ARG A 55 18.98 2.98 -10.23
N LYS A 56 19.19 3.51 -11.44
CA LYS A 56 20.43 3.39 -12.23
C LYS A 56 21.03 4.75 -12.57
N CYS A 57 22.35 4.83 -12.72
CA CYS A 57 23.03 6.00 -13.30
C CYS A 57 22.65 6.14 -14.77
N VAL A 58 22.11 7.29 -15.20
CA VAL A 58 21.66 7.48 -16.60
C VAL A 58 22.81 7.45 -17.62
N TYR A 59 24.03 7.78 -17.17
CA TYR A 59 25.22 7.96 -18.01
C TYR A 59 26.00 6.66 -18.29
N CYS A 60 26.10 5.76 -17.31
CA CYS A 60 26.84 4.49 -17.43
C CYS A 60 26.00 3.23 -17.17
N GLY A 61 24.75 3.38 -16.71
CA GLY A 61 23.87 2.25 -16.38
C GLY A 61 24.11 1.61 -15.01
N ALA A 62 25.13 2.03 -14.26
CA ALA A 62 25.50 1.42 -12.97
C ALA A 62 24.35 1.41 -11.95
N GLU A 63 24.28 0.32 -11.20
CA GLU A 63 23.24 -0.03 -10.23
C GLU A 63 23.89 -0.34 -8.87
N ASN A 64 23.13 -0.28 -7.78
CA ASN A 64 23.59 -0.58 -6.41
C ASN A 64 24.78 0.28 -5.91
N VAL A 65 25.10 1.38 -6.61
CA VAL A 65 26.09 2.39 -6.23
C VAL A 65 25.43 3.64 -5.64
N PRO A 66 26.15 4.49 -4.90
CA PRO A 66 25.65 5.80 -4.50
C PRO A 66 25.26 6.65 -5.73
N LEU A 67 23.99 7.05 -5.78
CA LEU A 67 23.45 7.90 -6.84
C LEU A 67 23.19 9.33 -6.35
N ASN A 68 23.66 10.30 -7.12
CA ASN A 68 23.46 11.73 -6.93
C ASN A 68 22.36 12.24 -7.87
N ILE A 69 21.82 13.42 -7.56
CA ILE A 69 20.99 14.18 -8.50
C ILE A 69 21.95 15.08 -9.29
N ASP A 70 21.85 15.05 -10.62
CA ASP A 70 22.65 15.88 -11.51
C ASP A 70 21.77 16.78 -12.39
N HIS A 71 22.29 17.96 -12.71
CA HIS A 71 21.67 18.98 -13.54
C HIS A 71 22.13 18.82 -15.00
N VAL A 72 21.16 18.57 -15.89
CA VAL A 72 21.35 18.28 -17.32
C VAL A 72 21.99 19.46 -18.05
N VAL A 73 21.47 20.67 -17.79
CA VAL A 73 22.17 21.95 -17.90
C VAL A 73 22.62 22.32 -16.48
N PRO A 74 23.94 22.44 -16.18
CA PRO A 74 24.43 22.74 -14.84
C PRO A 74 23.92 24.07 -14.27
N LYS A 75 23.77 24.18 -12.94
CA LYS A 75 23.41 25.43 -12.24
C LYS A 75 24.29 26.62 -12.63
N ALA A 76 25.61 26.39 -12.72
CA ALA A 76 26.60 27.39 -13.13
C ALA A 76 26.44 27.90 -14.58
N ARG A 77 25.53 27.29 -15.37
CA ARG A 77 25.14 27.72 -16.73
C ARG A 77 23.63 28.03 -16.83
N GLY A 78 23.01 28.48 -15.74
CA GLY A 78 21.58 28.84 -15.69
C GLY A 78 20.62 27.65 -15.53
N GLY A 79 21.12 26.47 -15.15
CA GLY A 79 20.31 25.27 -14.94
C GLY A 79 19.28 25.37 -13.82
N SER A 80 17.99 25.27 -14.15
CA SER A 80 16.89 25.26 -13.17
C SER A 80 16.85 23.98 -12.32
N ASN A 81 16.15 24.03 -11.17
CA ASN A 81 15.89 22.87 -10.31
C ASN A 81 14.62 22.08 -10.70
N ARG A 82 14.00 22.39 -11.84
CA ARG A 82 12.80 21.70 -12.33
C ARG A 82 13.15 20.28 -12.74
N ILE A 83 12.26 19.31 -12.51
CA ILE A 83 12.51 17.89 -12.85
C ILE A 83 12.82 17.65 -14.35
N SER A 84 12.44 18.56 -15.24
CA SER A 84 12.86 18.55 -16.65
C SER A 84 14.38 18.75 -16.86
N ASN A 85 15.11 19.23 -15.86
CA ASN A 85 16.55 19.44 -15.87
C ASN A 85 17.32 18.50 -14.92
N LEU A 86 16.66 17.53 -14.29
CA LEU A 86 17.28 16.65 -13.28
C LEU A 86 17.34 15.17 -13.72
N VAL A 87 18.47 14.53 -13.46
CA VAL A 87 18.72 13.09 -13.71
C VAL A 87 19.45 12.44 -12.54
N LEU A 88 19.62 11.11 -12.57
CA LEU A 88 20.48 10.40 -11.61
C LEU A 88 21.84 10.02 -12.22
N SER A 89 22.91 10.39 -11.52
CA SER A 89 24.31 10.06 -11.82
C SER A 89 24.88 9.15 -10.72
N CYS A 90 25.87 8.31 -11.02
CA CYS A 90 26.79 7.84 -9.98
C CYS A 90 27.85 8.92 -9.72
N VAL A 91 28.49 8.87 -8.55
CA VAL A 91 29.52 9.85 -8.13
C VAL A 91 30.56 10.10 -9.24
N ASP A 92 31.15 9.05 -9.80
CA ASP A 92 32.17 9.14 -10.85
C ASP A 92 31.67 9.89 -12.10
N CYS A 93 30.45 9.61 -12.56
CA CYS A 93 29.90 10.28 -13.73
C CYS A 93 29.50 11.73 -13.41
N ASN A 94 29.06 12.00 -12.18
CA ASN A 94 28.76 13.35 -11.71
C ASN A 94 30.03 14.23 -11.72
N GLN A 95 31.13 13.70 -11.16
CA GLN A 95 32.43 14.36 -11.11
C GLN A 95 33.08 14.49 -12.50
N LYS A 96 32.93 13.48 -13.38
CA LYS A 96 33.47 13.53 -14.76
C LYS A 96 32.69 14.46 -15.69
N LYS A 97 31.42 14.76 -15.38
CA LYS A 97 30.62 15.77 -16.10
C LYS A 97 30.84 17.17 -15.55
N ASP A 98 30.87 17.33 -14.22
CA ASP A 98 31.06 18.61 -13.54
C ASP A 98 30.13 19.72 -14.13
N ALA A 99 30.64 20.93 -14.39
CA ALA A 99 29.92 22.05 -14.97
C ALA A 99 29.80 21.97 -16.51
N GLN A 100 29.89 20.79 -17.12
CA GLN A 100 29.61 20.59 -18.55
C GLN A 100 28.11 20.32 -18.80
N PRO A 101 27.52 20.89 -19.87
CA PRO A 101 26.23 20.46 -20.40
C PRO A 101 26.25 18.97 -20.80
N VAL A 102 25.10 18.31 -20.70
CA VAL A 102 24.97 16.87 -21.01
C VAL A 102 25.40 16.51 -22.44
N ASP A 103 25.18 17.41 -23.40
CA ASP A 103 25.53 17.28 -24.81
C ASP A 103 27.04 17.33 -25.06
N VAL A 104 27.77 18.15 -24.29
CA VAL A 104 29.24 18.18 -24.30
C VAL A 104 29.79 16.88 -23.70
N PHE A 105 29.31 16.49 -22.52
CA PHE A 105 29.75 15.28 -21.80
C PHE A 105 29.43 13.96 -22.54
N LEU A 106 28.40 13.98 -23.40
CA LEU A 106 27.97 12.83 -24.21
C LEU A 106 28.23 13.01 -25.71
N LYS A 107 29.14 13.92 -26.11
CA LYS A 107 29.49 14.16 -27.53
C LYS A 107 29.91 12.87 -28.28
N GLY A 108 30.58 11.94 -27.59
CA GLY A 108 30.95 10.62 -28.13
C GLY A 108 29.95 9.48 -27.82
N ARG A 109 28.77 9.78 -27.26
CA ARG A 109 27.73 8.79 -26.85
C ARG A 109 26.32 9.31 -27.18
N PRO A 110 25.99 9.53 -28.46
CA PRO A 110 24.72 10.13 -28.87
C PRO A 110 23.50 9.25 -28.52
N ASP A 111 23.66 7.93 -28.50
CA ASP A 111 22.66 6.95 -28.07
C ASP A 111 22.22 7.17 -26.61
N VAL A 112 23.18 7.43 -25.72
CA VAL A 112 22.95 7.73 -24.30
C VAL A 112 22.31 9.10 -24.15
N LEU A 113 22.76 10.09 -24.91
CA LEU A 113 22.18 11.44 -24.91
C LEU A 113 20.70 11.42 -25.32
N ASP A 114 20.36 10.69 -26.38
CA ASP A 114 18.98 10.56 -26.85
C ASP A 114 18.12 9.68 -25.93
N ARG A 115 18.70 8.64 -25.32
CA ARG A 115 18.03 7.88 -24.24
C ARG A 115 17.63 8.80 -23.11
N ILE A 116 18.54 9.66 -22.65
CA ILE A 116 18.30 10.65 -21.58
C ILE A 116 17.24 11.67 -22.00
N LYS A 117 17.38 12.30 -23.17
CA LYS A 117 16.38 13.25 -23.71
C LYS A 117 14.97 12.64 -23.80
N ARG A 118 14.85 11.37 -24.21
CA ARG A 118 13.58 10.62 -24.23
C ARG A 118 13.07 10.31 -22.82
N GLN A 119 13.92 9.87 -21.89
CA GLN A 119 13.53 9.55 -20.52
C GLN A 119 13.09 10.78 -19.73
N ILE A 120 13.77 11.93 -19.88
CA ILE A 120 13.38 13.21 -19.25
C ILE A 120 11.95 13.60 -19.66
N LYS A 121 11.64 13.54 -20.96
CA LYS A 121 10.30 13.86 -21.49
C LYS A 121 9.21 12.85 -21.12
N LYS A 122 9.56 11.63 -20.69
CA LYS A 122 8.59 10.58 -20.36
C LYS A 122 7.92 10.84 -18.99
N PRO A 123 6.58 10.87 -18.90
CA PRO A 123 5.87 10.89 -17.61
C PRO A 123 5.80 9.50 -16.97
N LEU A 124 5.68 9.46 -15.64
CA LEU A 124 5.43 8.23 -14.88
C LEU A 124 3.97 7.78 -15.05
N ARG A 125 3.65 7.11 -16.17
CA ARG A 125 2.30 6.62 -16.49
C ARG A 125 1.69 5.77 -15.36
N ASP A 126 2.50 4.96 -14.69
CA ASP A 126 2.04 4.04 -13.65
C ASP A 126 1.56 4.77 -12.39
N ALA A 127 2.08 5.97 -12.12
CA ALA A 127 1.56 6.85 -11.07
C ALA A 127 0.17 7.38 -11.42
N THR A 128 -0.09 7.74 -12.69
CA THR A 128 -1.39 8.25 -13.13
C THR A 128 -2.53 7.26 -12.89
N ALA A 129 -2.31 5.97 -13.16
CA ALA A 129 -3.32 4.93 -12.93
C ALA A 129 -3.66 4.76 -11.44
N VAL A 130 -2.63 4.73 -10.58
CA VAL A 130 -2.81 4.63 -9.10
C VAL A 130 -3.50 5.87 -8.54
N ASN A 131 -3.12 7.06 -9.00
CA ASN A 131 -3.72 8.32 -8.56
C ASN A 131 -5.24 8.38 -8.87
N ALA A 132 -5.71 7.82 -9.99
CA ALA A 132 -7.13 7.82 -10.33
C ALA A 132 -7.99 7.02 -9.33
N THR A 133 -7.51 5.85 -8.88
CA THR A 133 -8.19 5.07 -7.83
C THR A 133 -8.19 5.81 -6.49
N ARG A 134 -7.08 6.48 -6.14
CA ARG A 134 -6.94 7.25 -4.90
C ARG A 134 -7.83 8.49 -4.89
N TRP A 135 -7.94 9.24 -5.99
CA TRP A 135 -8.94 10.31 -6.12
C TRP A 135 -10.38 9.82 -5.92
N SER A 136 -10.71 8.63 -6.43
CA SER A 136 -12.04 8.03 -6.18
C SER A 136 -12.23 7.60 -4.72
N LEU A 137 -11.17 7.25 -4.00
CA LEU A 137 -11.21 6.96 -2.56
C LEU A 137 -11.34 8.25 -1.74
N PHE A 138 -10.52 9.26 -2.01
CA PHE A 138 -10.57 10.58 -1.38
C PHE A 138 -11.97 11.21 -1.46
N ASN A 139 -12.55 11.26 -2.68
CA ASN A 139 -13.91 11.77 -2.88
C ASN A 139 -14.94 10.99 -2.07
N ALA A 140 -14.78 9.66 -1.96
CA ALA A 140 -15.65 8.82 -1.13
C ALA A 140 -15.42 9.01 0.38
N LEU A 141 -14.20 9.35 0.81
CA LEU A 141 -13.87 9.66 2.21
C LEU A 141 -14.44 11.01 2.66
N GLN A 142 -14.43 12.02 1.79
CA GLN A 142 -15.07 13.32 2.07
C GLN A 142 -16.57 13.19 2.39
N THR A 143 -17.28 12.19 1.82
CA THR A 143 -18.71 11.96 2.11
C THR A 143 -19.02 11.63 3.57
N PHE A 144 -18.01 11.32 4.41
CA PHE A 144 -18.20 11.08 5.84
C PHE A 144 -18.22 12.35 6.69
N GLY A 145 -18.02 13.55 6.11
CA GLY A 145 -18.07 14.82 6.83
C GLY A 145 -16.91 15.05 7.82
N LEU A 146 -15.84 14.25 7.72
CA LEU A 146 -14.62 14.42 8.49
C LEU A 146 -13.57 15.18 7.66
N PRO A 147 -12.67 15.95 8.29
CA PRO A 147 -11.47 16.47 7.63
C PRO A 147 -10.67 15.34 6.97
N VAL A 148 -10.31 15.49 5.70
CA VAL A 148 -9.47 14.54 4.96
C VAL A 148 -8.18 15.23 4.52
N GLU A 149 -7.08 14.94 5.21
CA GLU A 149 -5.74 15.36 4.80
C GLU A 149 -5.18 14.38 3.76
N THR A 150 -4.32 14.87 2.85
CA THR A 150 -3.60 14.02 1.90
C THR A 150 -2.09 14.21 1.97
N GLY A 151 -1.36 13.10 1.89
CA GLY A 151 0.10 13.06 1.84
C GLY A 151 0.62 12.34 0.59
N SER A 152 1.92 12.44 0.34
CA SER A 152 2.61 11.65 -0.68
C SER A 152 3.29 10.42 -0.07
N GLY A 153 3.51 9.37 -0.87
CA GLY A 153 4.29 8.21 -0.44
C GLY A 153 5.75 8.56 -0.09
N ALA A 154 6.28 9.63 -0.68
CA ALA A 154 7.58 10.18 -0.32
C ALA A 154 7.58 10.88 1.05
N LEU A 155 6.53 11.63 1.41
CA LEU A 155 6.33 12.18 2.76
C LEU A 155 6.18 11.07 3.80
N THR A 156 5.36 10.06 3.53
CA THR A 156 5.22 8.88 4.40
C THR A 156 6.58 8.20 4.65
N LYS A 157 7.38 8.04 3.59
CA LYS A 157 8.73 7.48 3.67
C LYS A 157 9.68 8.40 4.45
N PHE A 158 9.65 9.72 4.23
CA PHE A 158 10.45 10.71 4.97
C PHE A 158 10.16 10.64 6.46
N ASN A 159 8.89 10.80 6.86
CA ASN A 159 8.45 10.71 8.26
C ASN A 159 8.92 9.41 8.93
N ARG A 160 8.76 8.27 8.23
CA ARG A 160 9.20 6.96 8.71
C ARG A 160 10.71 6.90 9.00
N HIS A 161 11.56 7.53 8.16
CA HIS A 161 13.00 7.62 8.42
C HIS A 161 13.32 8.62 9.54
N THR A 162 12.70 9.81 9.54
CA THR A 162 12.90 10.86 10.56
C THR A 162 12.58 10.37 11.97
N PHE A 163 11.45 9.68 12.15
CA PHE A 163 11.02 9.12 13.44
C PHE A 163 11.57 7.69 13.71
N ARG A 164 12.50 7.20 12.87
CA ARG A 164 13.17 5.88 13.01
C ARG A 164 12.20 4.69 13.12
N VAL A 165 11.08 4.76 12.41
CA VAL A 165 10.03 3.74 12.42
C VAL A 165 10.40 2.59 11.45
N PRO A 166 10.34 1.32 11.88
CA PRO A 166 10.67 0.19 11.01
C PRO A 166 9.65 0.05 9.87
N LYS A 167 10.06 -0.59 8.77
CA LYS A 167 9.23 -0.68 7.56
C LYS A 167 8.19 -1.79 7.68
N GLU A 168 6.98 -1.40 8.07
CA GLU A 168 5.81 -2.27 8.18
C GLU A 168 4.57 -1.57 7.64
N HIS A 169 3.72 -2.26 6.87
CA HIS A 169 2.56 -1.63 6.20
C HIS A 169 1.54 -0.98 7.16
N TRP A 170 1.51 -1.40 8.42
CA TRP A 170 0.65 -0.83 9.46
C TRP A 170 1.33 0.32 10.23
N LEU A 171 2.66 0.42 10.19
CA LEU A 171 3.44 1.55 10.73
C LEU A 171 3.61 2.66 9.69
N ASP A 172 3.69 2.32 8.41
CA ASP A 172 3.63 3.29 7.30
C ASP A 172 2.39 4.19 7.44
N ALA A 173 1.25 3.64 7.88
CA ALA A 173 0.01 4.38 8.11
C ALA A 173 0.09 5.42 9.25
N LEU A 174 0.96 5.22 10.25
CA LEU A 174 1.21 6.22 11.31
C LEU A 174 2.13 7.36 10.82
N CYS A 175 2.83 7.14 9.71
CA CYS A 175 3.76 8.10 9.13
C CYS A 175 3.12 8.95 8.02
N ALA A 176 1.85 8.74 7.68
CA ALA A 176 1.16 9.45 6.61
C ALA A 176 0.76 10.89 7.01
N GLY A 177 0.79 11.82 6.06
CA GLY A 177 0.41 13.23 6.28
C GLY A 177 1.47 14.04 7.05
N ARG A 178 1.05 15.20 7.58
CA ARG A 178 1.87 16.08 8.43
C ARG A 178 1.78 15.62 9.88
N VAL A 179 2.83 14.93 10.37
CA VAL A 179 2.88 14.45 11.76
C VAL A 179 4.10 15.00 12.49
N ASN A 180 3.89 15.49 13.72
CA ASN A 180 4.94 16.04 14.58
C ASN A 180 5.75 14.96 15.34
N GLY A 181 5.32 13.70 15.24
CA GLY A 181 5.94 12.55 15.90
C GLY A 181 5.11 11.29 15.67
N VAL A 182 5.76 10.12 15.80
CA VAL A 182 5.09 8.81 15.68
C VAL A 182 5.37 7.98 16.93
N HIS A 183 4.32 7.42 17.51
CA HIS A 183 4.39 6.50 18.65
C HIS A 183 3.53 5.27 18.41
N TYR A 184 4.04 4.09 18.79
CA TYR A 184 3.28 2.83 18.80
C TYR A 184 3.71 1.98 20.01
N PRO A 185 2.77 1.35 20.74
CA PRO A 185 3.12 0.52 21.88
C PRO A 185 3.72 -0.82 21.45
N LYS A 186 4.76 -1.27 22.15
CA LYS A 186 5.32 -2.62 21.98
C LYS A 186 4.24 -3.67 22.30
N GLY A 187 4.14 -4.71 21.48
CA GLY A 187 3.15 -5.78 21.67
C GLY A 187 1.72 -5.42 21.23
N MET A 188 1.52 -4.31 20.50
CA MET A 188 0.23 -4.00 19.88
C MET A 188 -0.32 -5.18 19.07
N GLY A 189 -1.56 -5.57 19.33
CA GLY A 189 -2.24 -6.59 18.52
C GLY A 189 -2.55 -6.04 17.12
N ILE A 190 -2.03 -6.69 16.08
CA ILE A 190 -2.24 -6.27 14.68
C ILE A 190 -3.34 -7.14 14.07
N LEU A 191 -4.47 -6.54 13.71
CA LEU A 191 -5.55 -7.22 12.99
C LEU A 191 -5.28 -7.14 11.47
N GLN A 192 -4.73 -8.19 10.89
CA GLN A 192 -4.61 -8.30 9.44
C GLN A 192 -6.00 -8.48 8.81
N VAL A 193 -6.33 -7.59 7.88
CA VAL A 193 -7.54 -7.62 7.06
C VAL A 193 -7.13 -7.89 5.61
N ARG A 194 -7.61 -9.00 5.03
CA ARG A 194 -7.26 -9.41 3.66
C ARG A 194 -8.53 -9.57 2.82
N CYS A 195 -8.57 -9.00 1.61
CA CYS A 195 -9.66 -9.30 0.69
C CYS A 195 -9.64 -10.78 0.31
N THR A 196 -10.75 -11.49 0.53
CA THR A 196 -10.93 -12.92 0.18
C THR A 196 -12.02 -13.15 -0.87
N GLY A 197 -12.68 -12.09 -1.33
CA GLY A 197 -13.89 -12.18 -2.15
C GLY A 197 -15.08 -12.80 -1.40
N ARG A 198 -16.22 -12.91 -2.09
CA ARG A 198 -17.49 -13.43 -1.54
C ARG A 198 -17.84 -14.83 -2.09
N GLY A 199 -16.83 -15.67 -2.28
CA GLY A 199 -16.93 -16.99 -2.90
C GLY A 199 -16.73 -16.97 -4.41
N SER A 200 -16.98 -18.11 -5.08
CA SER A 200 -16.89 -18.24 -6.54
C SER A 200 -18.26 -18.05 -7.21
N TYR A 201 -18.23 -17.54 -8.44
CA TYR A 201 -19.39 -17.50 -9.34
C TYR A 201 -19.65 -18.87 -10.01
N GLN A 202 -18.62 -19.72 -10.12
CA GLN A 202 -18.74 -21.06 -10.69
C GLN A 202 -19.51 -21.97 -9.72
N ARG A 203 -20.71 -22.40 -10.12
CA ARG A 203 -21.57 -23.28 -9.29
C ARG A 203 -21.19 -24.77 -9.37
N THR A 204 -20.68 -25.23 -10.50
CA THR A 204 -20.23 -26.62 -10.69
C THR A 204 -18.78 -26.73 -10.27
N ARG A 205 -18.48 -27.57 -9.27
CA ARG A 205 -17.10 -27.98 -8.98
C ARG A 205 -16.71 -29.07 -9.97
N VAL A 206 -15.57 -28.89 -10.62
CA VAL A 206 -14.99 -29.89 -11.53
C VAL A 206 -13.82 -30.62 -10.87
N ASP A 207 -13.37 -31.72 -11.49
CA ASP A 207 -12.10 -32.35 -11.18
C ASP A 207 -10.94 -31.73 -12.01
N LYS A 208 -9.77 -32.36 -11.98
CA LYS A 208 -8.59 -31.90 -12.75
C LYS A 208 -8.70 -32.13 -14.27
N TYR A 209 -9.75 -32.81 -14.74
CA TYR A 209 -10.04 -33.10 -16.15
C TYR A 209 -11.27 -32.32 -16.67
N GLY A 210 -11.99 -31.60 -15.80
CA GLY A 210 -13.17 -30.82 -16.14
C GLY A 210 -14.51 -31.51 -15.81
N PHE A 211 -14.51 -32.75 -15.30
CA PHE A 211 -15.76 -33.48 -15.03
C PHE A 211 -16.45 -32.99 -13.73
N PRO A 212 -17.79 -32.84 -13.70
CA PRO A 212 -18.51 -32.40 -12.51
C PRO A 212 -18.34 -33.33 -11.29
N ARG A 213 -17.79 -32.81 -10.19
CA ARG A 213 -17.72 -33.49 -8.88
C ARG A 213 -18.84 -33.09 -7.91
N GLY A 214 -19.63 -32.08 -8.25
CA GLY A 214 -20.75 -31.64 -7.43
C GLY A 214 -21.12 -30.17 -7.60
N TYR A 215 -22.26 -29.78 -7.05
CA TYR A 215 -22.90 -28.48 -7.31
C TYR A 215 -23.07 -27.66 -6.03
N LEU A 216 -22.70 -26.38 -6.09
CA LEU A 216 -22.99 -25.41 -5.03
C LEU A 216 -24.48 -25.08 -5.00
N THR A 217 -25.04 -24.95 -3.79
CA THR A 217 -26.47 -24.68 -3.56
C THR A 217 -26.93 -23.40 -4.25
N ARG A 218 -28.18 -23.39 -4.76
CA ARG A 218 -28.80 -22.14 -5.26
C ARG A 218 -29.05 -21.15 -4.11
N GLN A 219 -29.56 -21.64 -2.98
CA GLN A 219 -29.66 -20.85 -1.75
C GLN A 219 -28.27 -20.61 -1.15
N LYS A 220 -27.91 -19.34 -0.96
CA LYS A 220 -26.65 -18.90 -0.31
C LYS A 220 -26.72 -18.81 1.22
N ARG A 221 -27.93 -18.75 1.79
CA ARG A 221 -28.20 -18.77 3.24
C ARG A 221 -28.94 -20.05 3.63
N ILE A 222 -28.55 -20.67 4.74
CA ILE A 222 -29.19 -21.83 5.36
C ILE A 222 -29.37 -21.54 6.86
N HIS A 223 -30.59 -21.66 7.39
CA HIS A 223 -30.97 -21.25 8.76
C HIS A 223 -30.44 -19.84 9.15
N GLY A 224 -30.47 -18.90 8.20
CA GLY A 224 -29.97 -17.53 8.37
C GLY A 224 -28.49 -17.31 8.02
N PHE A 225 -27.63 -18.33 8.11
CA PHE A 225 -26.17 -18.21 7.91
C PHE A 225 -25.75 -18.42 6.45
N ALA A 226 -24.74 -17.68 5.99
CA ALA A 226 -24.08 -17.88 4.69
C ALA A 226 -22.63 -18.37 4.85
N THR A 227 -22.10 -19.06 3.84
CA THR A 227 -20.68 -19.46 3.83
C THR A 227 -19.76 -18.22 3.83
N GLY A 228 -18.84 -18.19 4.78
CA GLY A 228 -17.92 -17.08 5.06
C GLY A 228 -18.39 -16.13 6.16
N ASP A 229 -19.62 -16.27 6.67
CA ASP A 229 -20.07 -15.54 7.87
C ASP A 229 -19.18 -15.92 9.07
N MET A 230 -18.88 -14.96 9.95
CA MET A 230 -18.15 -15.19 11.20
C MET A 230 -19.15 -15.59 12.29
N VAL A 231 -18.88 -16.70 13.00
CA VAL A 231 -19.75 -17.21 14.07
C VAL A 231 -18.98 -17.49 15.37
N LYS A 232 -19.68 -17.36 16.50
CA LYS A 232 -19.33 -18.06 17.75
C LYS A 232 -20.25 -19.27 17.84
N ALA A 233 -19.70 -20.49 17.86
CA ALA A 233 -20.47 -21.67 18.24
C ALA A 233 -20.21 -22.04 19.69
N VAL A 234 -21.24 -22.50 20.40
CA VAL A 234 -21.16 -23.04 21.76
C VAL A 234 -21.86 -24.39 21.79
N VAL A 235 -21.08 -25.46 21.91
CA VAL A 235 -21.57 -26.84 22.00
C VAL A 235 -21.45 -27.27 23.47
N PRO A 236 -22.56 -27.61 24.16
CA PRO A 236 -22.53 -27.84 25.59
C PRO A 236 -21.97 -29.21 25.99
N SER A 237 -22.07 -30.23 25.12
CA SER A 237 -21.77 -31.62 25.49
C SER A 237 -21.35 -32.50 24.29
N GLY A 238 -20.87 -33.71 24.59
CA GLY A 238 -20.41 -34.70 23.60
C GLY A 238 -19.01 -34.45 23.03
N ARG A 239 -18.60 -35.26 22.04
CA ARG A 239 -17.24 -35.28 21.46
C ARG A 239 -16.77 -33.95 20.82
N LYS A 240 -17.64 -32.95 20.69
CA LYS A 240 -17.34 -31.61 20.15
C LYS A 240 -17.75 -30.50 21.13
N ALA A 241 -17.83 -30.79 22.43
CA ALA A 241 -18.09 -29.80 23.46
C ALA A 241 -17.01 -28.70 23.43
N GLY A 242 -17.42 -27.45 23.62
CA GLY A 242 -16.52 -26.31 23.61
C GLY A 242 -17.11 -25.05 22.96
N THR A 243 -16.30 -24.00 22.94
CA THR A 243 -16.60 -22.74 22.25
C THR A 243 -15.65 -22.58 21.06
N TYR A 244 -16.22 -22.39 19.88
CA TYR A 244 -15.47 -22.17 18.65
C TYR A 244 -15.77 -20.77 18.09
N ARG A 245 -14.75 -20.10 17.54
CA ARG A 245 -14.89 -18.82 16.83
C ARG A 245 -14.21 -18.94 15.47
N GLY A 246 -14.93 -18.64 14.40
CA GLY A 246 -14.39 -18.85 13.06
C GLY A 246 -15.39 -18.59 11.93
N ARG A 247 -14.90 -18.70 10.69
CA ARG A 247 -15.73 -18.59 9.49
C ARG A 247 -16.52 -19.88 9.28
N VAL A 248 -17.82 -19.76 9.03
CA VAL A 248 -18.71 -20.89 8.78
C VAL A 248 -18.70 -21.30 7.30
N ALA A 249 -18.75 -22.60 7.03
CA ALA A 249 -19.15 -23.15 5.74
C ALA A 249 -20.47 -23.91 5.92
N VAL A 250 -21.55 -23.38 5.36
CA VAL A 250 -22.90 -23.91 5.55
C VAL A 250 -23.16 -25.11 4.66
N ARG A 251 -24.03 -26.01 5.11
CA ARG A 251 -24.55 -27.17 4.36
C ARG A 251 -26.06 -27.22 4.50
N ALA A 252 -26.75 -27.70 3.46
CA ALA A 252 -28.22 -27.74 3.42
C ALA A 252 -28.87 -28.49 4.61
N ARG A 253 -28.20 -29.50 5.18
CA ARG A 253 -28.65 -30.26 6.37
C ARG A 253 -28.52 -29.49 7.71
N GLY A 254 -28.12 -28.21 7.71
CA GLY A 254 -27.96 -27.42 8.93
C GLY A 254 -26.77 -27.80 9.82
N CYS A 255 -25.93 -28.76 9.40
CA CYS A 255 -24.68 -29.13 10.08
C CYS A 255 -23.48 -28.50 9.34
N PHE A 256 -22.87 -27.51 9.96
CA PHE A 256 -21.85 -26.65 9.36
C PHE A 256 -20.42 -27.11 9.67
N VAL A 257 -19.46 -26.58 8.92
CA VAL A 257 -18.03 -26.59 9.29
C VAL A 257 -17.66 -25.21 9.81
N ILE A 258 -16.85 -25.13 10.86
CA ILE A 258 -16.29 -23.87 11.37
C ILE A 258 -14.78 -23.91 11.17
N GLN A 259 -14.23 -22.94 10.45
CA GLN A 259 -12.79 -22.77 10.28
C GLN A 259 -12.29 -21.78 11.35
N THR A 260 -11.63 -22.32 12.38
CA THR A 260 -10.94 -21.55 13.42
C THR A 260 -9.45 -21.41 13.08
N PRO A 261 -8.66 -20.60 13.83
CA PRO A 261 -7.20 -20.55 13.67
C PRO A 261 -6.48 -21.87 13.99
N GLU A 262 -7.08 -22.71 14.85
CA GLU A 262 -6.52 -23.99 15.31
C GLU A 262 -6.87 -25.16 14.38
N GLY A 263 -7.89 -25.02 13.53
CA GLY A 263 -8.26 -26.04 12.55
C GLY A 263 -9.69 -25.92 12.02
N LYS A 264 -10.15 -26.97 11.34
CA LYS A 264 -11.58 -27.11 10.97
C LYS A 264 -12.31 -27.92 12.04
N VAL A 265 -13.49 -27.47 12.44
CA VAL A 265 -14.43 -28.22 13.27
C VAL A 265 -15.65 -28.56 12.42
N ASP A 266 -15.76 -29.83 12.01
CA ASP A 266 -16.79 -30.30 11.08
C ASP A 266 -18.05 -30.81 11.83
N GLY A 267 -19.23 -30.53 11.29
CA GLY A 267 -20.51 -31.08 11.77
C GLY A 267 -20.97 -30.46 13.09
N ILE A 268 -21.01 -29.13 13.14
CA ILE A 268 -21.61 -28.34 14.22
C ILE A 268 -23.02 -27.93 13.80
N GLY A 269 -24.03 -28.28 14.60
CA GLY A 269 -25.43 -27.94 14.30
C GLY A 269 -25.69 -26.43 14.40
N TRP A 270 -26.42 -25.87 13.44
CA TRP A 270 -26.69 -24.43 13.33
C TRP A 270 -27.25 -23.79 14.61
N ARG A 271 -28.02 -24.55 15.41
CA ARG A 271 -28.58 -24.10 16.70
C ARG A 271 -27.52 -23.71 17.73
N HIS A 272 -26.30 -24.21 17.61
CA HIS A 272 -25.16 -23.85 18.47
C HIS A 272 -24.45 -22.57 18.01
N CYS A 273 -24.72 -22.10 16.79
CA CYS A 273 -24.04 -20.96 16.18
C CYS A 273 -24.78 -19.65 16.48
N ARG A 274 -24.04 -18.64 16.95
CA ARG A 274 -24.44 -17.24 16.96
C ARG A 274 -23.61 -16.47 15.94
N LEU A 275 -24.28 -15.70 15.09
CA LEU A 275 -23.62 -14.79 14.15
C LEU A 275 -22.82 -13.72 14.90
N LEU A 276 -21.61 -13.43 14.44
CA LEU A 276 -20.78 -12.29 14.87
C LEU A 276 -20.69 -11.22 13.77
N SER A 277 -20.48 -11.64 12.51
CA SER A 277 -20.58 -10.75 11.34
C SER A 277 -20.94 -11.53 10.08
N PHE A 278 -21.62 -10.88 9.14
CA PHE A 278 -21.84 -11.43 7.80
C PHE A 278 -20.56 -11.42 6.97
N ASN A 279 -20.51 -12.27 5.94
CA ASN A 279 -19.47 -12.28 4.92
C ASN A 279 -19.48 -10.97 4.09
N ASP A 280 -18.67 -10.00 4.49
CA ASP A 280 -18.44 -8.75 3.76
C ASP A 280 -17.40 -8.90 2.63
N GLY A 281 -16.69 -10.02 2.57
CA GLY A 281 -15.64 -10.31 1.59
C GLY A 281 -14.22 -10.28 2.16
N TYR A 282 -14.04 -9.89 3.43
CA TYR A 282 -12.72 -9.74 4.05
C TYR A 282 -12.43 -10.84 5.09
N GLY A 283 -11.26 -11.45 4.98
CA GLY A 283 -10.69 -12.33 5.99
C GLY A 283 -10.01 -11.51 7.09
N TYR A 284 -10.18 -11.96 8.33
CA TYR A 284 -9.69 -11.30 9.53
C TYR A 284 -8.81 -12.27 10.32
N ALA A 285 -7.58 -11.87 10.63
CA ALA A 285 -6.65 -12.65 11.45
C ALA A 285 -5.84 -11.72 12.35
N TRP A 286 -5.79 -12.00 13.65
CA TRP A 286 -4.81 -11.37 14.52
C TRP A 286 -3.44 -11.97 14.21
N LEU A 287 -2.49 -11.13 13.81
CA LEU A 287 -1.09 -11.52 13.80
C LEU A 287 -0.67 -11.70 15.26
N ARG A 288 -0.11 -12.87 15.59
CA ARG A 288 0.62 -13.02 16.85
C ARG A 288 1.82 -12.06 16.77
N PRO A 289 2.09 -11.22 17.78
CA PRO A 289 3.28 -10.37 17.76
C PRO A 289 4.50 -11.28 17.61
N ALA A 290 5.35 -11.00 16.62
CA ALA A 290 6.52 -11.81 16.35
C ALA A 290 7.44 -11.80 17.58
N SER A 291 7.89 -12.98 18.01
CA SER A 291 8.88 -13.13 19.08
C SER A 291 10.27 -12.75 18.55
N HIS A 292 10.46 -11.44 18.35
CA HIS A 292 11.73 -10.79 17.99
C HIS A 292 12.35 -11.28 16.66
N SER A 293 11.79 -10.85 15.53
CA SER A 293 12.56 -10.77 14.28
C SER A 293 13.62 -9.65 14.41
N SER A 294 14.89 -10.05 14.52
CA SER A 294 16.05 -9.18 14.77
C SER A 294 16.37 -8.22 13.62
N PRO A 295 17.18 -7.16 13.85
CA PRO A 295 17.33 -6.04 12.91
C PRO A 295 18.32 -6.29 11.77
N VAL A 296 17.98 -5.74 10.60
CA VAL A 296 18.89 -5.14 9.60
C VAL A 296 18.19 -3.92 9.01
#